data_AF-A0A919YXB5-F1
#
_entry.id   AF-A0A919YXB5-F1
#
_cell.length_a   1.000
_cell.length_b   1.000
_cell.length_c   1.000
_cell.angle_alpha   90.00
_cell.angle_beta   90.00
_cell.angle_gamma   90.00
#
_symmetry.space_group_name_H-M   'P 1'
#
loop_
_entity.id
_entity.type
_entity.pdbx_description
1 polymer ?
#
loop_
_entity_poly.entity_id
_entity_poly.type
_entity_poly.pdbx_seq_one_letter_code
_entity_poly.pdbx_strand_id
1 'polypeptide(L)'
;MANLRNRVNEDVARYECQRANGNAVPRRIATGNFNEQQTLAIELLAVKGRRSLGTIAAQIGVDVRTLNRWRQEPSFKEAVIDKSKNEYLGAGLPEVFAKHLELAIAGNVKAIELYYKVTGLFVEKKEIHPVIDDRSNEAIERDIDKLDALLDEIDKEPIH
;
A
#
# COMPACT_ATOMS: atom_id res chain seq x y z
N MET A 1 22.45 29.26 -13.64
CA MET A 1 21.93 27.97 -14.14
C MET A 1 22.14 26.92 -13.05
N ALA A 2 21.20 26.79 -12.10
CA ALA A 2 21.35 25.84 -10.98
C ALA A 2 21.37 24.40 -11.52
N ASN A 3 22.42 23.65 -11.14
CA ASN A 3 22.76 22.34 -11.66
C ASN A 3 21.61 21.33 -11.42
N LEU A 4 21.09 20.72 -12.49
CA LEU A 4 19.94 19.82 -12.46
C LEU A 4 20.15 18.65 -11.46
N ARG A 5 21.39 18.22 -11.26
CA ARG A 5 21.78 17.20 -10.26
C ARG A 5 21.53 17.65 -8.81
N ASN A 6 21.73 18.93 -8.50
CA ASN A 6 21.51 19.44 -7.14
C ASN A 6 20.03 19.50 -6.79
N ARG A 7 19.17 19.85 -7.77
CA ARG A 7 17.71 19.85 -7.59
C ARG A 7 17.15 18.45 -7.38
N VAL A 8 17.68 17.45 -8.09
CA VAL A 8 17.28 16.04 -7.90
C VAL A 8 17.67 15.54 -6.51
N ASN A 9 18.86 15.89 -6.01
CA ASN A 9 19.33 15.47 -4.68
C ASN A 9 18.54 16.14 -3.53
N GLU A 10 18.20 17.43 -3.66
CA GLU A 10 17.37 18.13 -2.68
C GLU A 10 15.93 17.59 -2.64
N ASP A 11 15.39 17.19 -3.78
CA ASP A 11 14.07 16.56 -3.85
C ASP A 11 14.07 15.19 -3.16
N VAL A 12 15.08 14.35 -3.41
CA VAL A 12 15.23 13.02 -2.77
C VAL A 12 15.30 13.14 -1.25
N ALA A 13 16.08 14.11 -0.73
CA ALA A 13 16.18 14.36 0.71
C ALA A 13 14.83 14.78 1.34
N ARG A 14 14.00 15.53 0.61
CA ARG A 14 12.64 15.90 1.06
C ARG A 14 11.68 14.69 1.06
N TYR A 15 11.83 13.76 0.11
CA TYR A 15 11.02 12.53 0.07
C TYR A 15 11.32 11.59 1.23
N GLU A 16 12.59 11.44 1.62
CA GLU A 16 12.98 10.59 2.75
C GLU A 16 12.49 11.16 4.08
N CYS A 17 12.53 12.47 4.24
CA CYS A 17 11.99 13.17 5.42
C CYS A 17 10.46 13.04 5.53
N GLN A 18 9.73 13.03 4.41
CA GLN A 18 8.27 12.85 4.41
C GLN A 18 7.83 11.40 4.68
N ARG A 19 8.61 10.39 4.24
CA ARG A 19 8.37 8.98 4.58
C ARG A 19 8.50 8.69 6.07
N ALA A 20 9.42 9.36 6.76
CA ALA A 20 9.62 9.20 8.20
C ALA A 20 8.44 9.72 9.04
N ASN A 21 7.65 10.66 8.51
CA ASN A 21 6.59 11.36 9.24
C ASN A 21 5.17 10.82 8.98
N GLY A 22 5.03 9.66 8.34
CA GLY A 22 3.72 9.01 8.13
C GLY A 22 2.75 9.74 7.19
N ASN A 23 3.16 10.85 6.57
CA ASN A 23 2.34 11.57 5.60
C ASN A 23 2.33 10.82 4.25
N ALA A 24 1.13 10.69 3.67
CA ALA A 24 0.94 10.11 2.34
C ALA A 24 1.69 10.96 1.30
N VAL A 25 2.86 10.48 0.90
CA VAL A 25 3.66 11.08 -0.16
C VAL A 25 2.84 11.05 -1.46
N PRO A 26 2.67 12.19 -2.18
CA PRO A 26 2.18 12.14 -3.55
C PRO A 26 3.21 11.33 -4.33
N ARG A 27 2.86 10.09 -4.71
CA ARG A 27 3.76 9.23 -5.47
C ARG A 27 4.15 10.01 -6.72
N ARG A 28 5.43 10.36 -6.84
CA ARG A 28 5.99 10.78 -8.12
C ARG A 28 5.54 9.72 -9.11
N ILE A 29 4.71 10.14 -10.07
CA ILE A 29 4.29 9.30 -11.18
C ILE A 29 5.59 8.72 -11.71
N ALA A 30 5.74 7.40 -11.61
CA ALA A 30 6.76 6.72 -12.37
C ALA A 30 6.33 6.88 -13.83
N THR A 31 6.59 8.06 -14.41
CA THR A 31 6.76 8.21 -15.85
C THR A 31 8.05 7.50 -16.18
N GLY A 32 8.06 6.17 -15.99
CA GLY A 32 8.97 5.32 -16.71
C GLY A 32 8.74 5.63 -18.17
N ASN A 33 9.83 5.83 -18.92
CA ASN A 33 9.74 5.94 -20.37
C ASN A 33 9.25 4.58 -20.89
N PHE A 34 7.93 4.40 -20.91
CA PHE A 34 7.28 3.22 -21.44
C PHE A 34 7.30 3.32 -22.96
N ASN A 35 7.59 2.19 -23.61
CA ASN A 35 7.40 2.08 -25.04
C ASN A 35 5.91 2.31 -25.38
N GLU A 36 5.60 2.75 -26.61
CA GLU A 36 4.23 2.94 -27.10
C GLU A 36 3.34 1.71 -26.84
N GLN A 37 3.88 0.51 -27.09
CA GLN A 37 3.21 -0.75 -26.81
C GLN A 37 2.93 -0.96 -25.31
N GLN A 38 3.84 -0.54 -24.44
CA GLN A 38 3.66 -0.65 -22.99
C GLN A 38 2.62 0.37 -22.49
N THR A 39 2.61 1.58 -23.03
CA THR A 39 1.59 2.59 -22.72
C THR A 39 0.19 2.10 -23.10
N LEU A 40 0.04 1.53 -24.29
CA LEU A 40 -1.22 0.96 -24.73
C LEU A 40 -1.61 -0.28 -23.91
N ALA A 41 -0.63 -1.09 -23.50
CA ALA A 41 -0.85 -2.18 -22.55
C ALA A 41 -1.38 -1.69 -21.20
N ILE A 42 -0.83 -0.59 -20.68
CA ILE A 42 -1.25 0.02 -19.42
C ILE A 42 -2.70 0.48 -19.50
N GLU A 43 -3.09 1.12 -20.60
CA GLU A 43 -4.47 1.56 -20.85
C GLU A 43 -5.44 0.39 -20.87
N LEU A 44 -5.11 -0.65 -21.63
CA LEU A 44 -5.97 -1.82 -21.76
C LEU A 44 -6.09 -2.63 -20.47
N LEU A 45 -5.02 -2.68 -19.67
CA LEU A 45 -5.00 -3.39 -18.38
C LEU A 45 -5.65 -2.59 -17.25
N ALA A 46 -5.66 -1.26 -17.32
CA ALA A 46 -6.29 -0.40 -16.32
C ALA A 46 -7.83 -0.55 -16.32
N VAL A 47 -8.41 -0.90 -17.47
CA VAL A 47 -9.85 -1.21 -17.61
C VAL A 47 -10.14 -2.63 -17.13
N LYS A 48 -10.69 -2.75 -15.91
CA LYS A 48 -10.99 -4.06 -15.32
C LYS A 48 -12.10 -4.79 -16.09
N GLY A 49 -11.87 -6.09 -16.38
CA GLY A 49 -12.92 -7.05 -16.73
C GLY A 49 -13.35 -7.15 -18.20
N ARG A 50 -12.72 -6.45 -19.14
CA ARG A 50 -13.18 -6.44 -20.54
C ARG A 50 -12.49 -7.42 -21.48
N ARG A 51 -11.25 -7.86 -21.22
CA ARG A 51 -10.45 -8.62 -22.21
C ARG A 51 -9.54 -9.66 -21.56
N SER A 52 -9.37 -10.79 -22.23
CA SER A 52 -8.35 -11.79 -21.85
C SER A 52 -6.95 -11.25 -22.15
N LEU A 53 -5.93 -11.75 -21.43
CA LEU A 53 -4.54 -11.36 -21.69
C LEU A 53 -4.10 -11.69 -23.12
N GLY A 54 -4.60 -12.79 -23.70
CA GLY A 54 -4.34 -13.15 -25.09
C GLY A 54 -4.91 -12.12 -26.07
N THR A 55 -6.12 -11.65 -25.82
CA THR A 55 -6.77 -10.60 -26.63
C THR A 55 -6.00 -9.28 -26.54
N ILE A 56 -5.56 -8.90 -25.34
CA ILE A 56 -4.77 -7.67 -25.11
C ILE A 56 -3.43 -7.76 -25.84
N ALA A 57 -2.73 -8.90 -25.71
CA ALA A 57 -1.46 -9.14 -26.38
C ALA A 57 -1.59 -9.07 -27.92
N ALA A 58 -2.62 -9.71 -28.48
CA ALA A 58 -2.93 -9.65 -29.91
C ALA A 58 -3.23 -8.22 -30.39
N GLN A 59 -3.94 -7.43 -29.59
CA GLN A 59 -4.30 -6.05 -29.92
C GLN A 59 -3.09 -5.09 -29.93
N ILE A 60 -2.09 -5.35 -29.09
CA ILE A 60 -0.87 -4.54 -28.98
C ILE A 60 0.22 -5.04 -29.95
N GLY A 61 0.05 -6.25 -30.51
CA GLY A 61 1.04 -6.87 -31.39
C GLY A 61 2.24 -7.44 -30.62
N VAL A 62 2.03 -7.95 -29.40
CA VAL A 62 3.08 -8.57 -28.58
C VAL A 62 2.72 -9.99 -28.18
N ASP A 63 3.74 -10.80 -27.88
CA ASP A 63 3.51 -12.13 -27.32
C ASP A 63 2.99 -12.06 -25.88
N VAL A 64 2.16 -13.05 -25.51
CA VAL A 64 1.57 -13.14 -24.17
C VAL A 64 2.64 -13.26 -23.09
N ARG A 65 3.78 -13.91 -23.38
CA ARG A 65 4.89 -14.02 -22.42
C ARG A 65 5.53 -12.66 -22.15
N THR A 66 5.66 -11.83 -23.19
CA THR A 66 6.16 -10.45 -23.06
C THR A 66 5.24 -9.61 -22.17
N LEU A 67 3.92 -9.69 -22.39
CA LEU A 67 2.94 -9.00 -21.55
C LEU A 67 3.01 -9.48 -20.09
N ASN A 68 3.17 -10.78 -19.85
CA ASN A 68 3.32 -11.32 -18.51
C ASN A 68 4.61 -10.84 -17.83
N ARG A 69 5.72 -10.72 -18.55
CA ARG A 69 6.97 -10.16 -18.03
C ARG A 69 6.78 -8.70 -17.59
N TRP A 70 6.17 -7.86 -18.44
CA TRP A 70 5.90 -6.46 -18.08
C TRP A 70 5.04 -6.34 -16.82
N ARG A 71 4.04 -7.21 -16.65
CA ARG A 71 3.18 -7.20 -15.44
C ARG A 71 3.92 -7.55 -14.14
N GLN A 72 5.09 -8.17 -14.22
CA GLN A 72 5.93 -8.45 -13.06
C GLN A 72 6.86 -7.28 -12.72
N GLU A 73 7.08 -6.35 -13.64
CA GLU A 73 7.92 -5.18 -13.39
C GLU A 73 7.21 -4.19 -12.45
N PRO A 74 7.87 -3.75 -11.35
CA PRO A 74 7.26 -2.85 -10.37
C PRO A 74 6.77 -1.53 -10.98
N SER A 75 7.57 -0.91 -11.85
CA SER A 75 7.24 0.36 -12.51
C SER A 75 5.98 0.26 -13.38
N PHE A 76 5.88 -0.81 -14.18
CA PHE A 76 4.73 -1.06 -15.03
C PHE A 76 3.47 -1.35 -14.19
N LYS A 77 3.60 -2.18 -13.15
CA LYS A 77 2.50 -2.48 -12.23
C LYS A 77 1.96 -1.22 -11.55
N GLU A 78 2.85 -0.34 -11.09
CA GLU A 78 2.47 0.93 -10.49
C GLU A 78 1.74 1.83 -11.47
N ALA A 79 2.22 1.94 -12.71
CA ALA A 79 1.56 2.74 -13.75
C ALA A 79 0.14 2.23 -14.08
N VAL A 80 -0.06 0.91 -14.15
CA VAL A 80 -1.40 0.30 -14.32
C VAL A 80 -2.33 0.65 -13.16
N ILE A 81 -1.83 0.53 -11.93
CA ILE A 81 -2.62 0.83 -10.72
C ILE A 81 -2.99 2.31 -10.68
N ASP A 82 -2.03 3.19 -10.96
CA ASP A 82 -2.23 4.63 -10.93
C ASP A 82 -3.26 5.06 -11.98
N LYS A 83 -3.11 4.58 -13.22
CA LYS A 83 -4.08 4.86 -14.29
C LYS A 83 -5.48 4.33 -13.95
N SER A 84 -5.57 3.11 -13.41
CA SER A 84 -6.83 2.53 -12.95
C SER A 84 -7.49 3.36 -11.83
N LYS A 85 -6.71 3.85 -10.87
CA LYS A 85 -7.21 4.64 -9.74
C LYS A 85 -7.63 6.03 -10.15
N ASN A 86 -6.80 6.75 -10.90
CA ASN A 86 -6.99 8.17 -11.15
C ASN A 86 -8.02 8.41 -12.27
N GLU A 87 -7.93 7.66 -13.37
CA GLU A 87 -8.78 7.90 -14.53
C GLU A 87 -10.10 7.14 -14.45
N TYR A 88 -10.09 5.87 -14.03
CA TYR A 88 -11.30 5.05 -14.07
C TYR A 88 -12.06 5.07 -12.75
N LEU A 89 -11.41 4.79 -11.63
CA LEU A 89 -12.06 4.78 -10.32
C LEU A 89 -12.34 6.20 -9.81
N GLY A 90 -11.41 7.13 -9.99
CA GLY A 90 -11.57 8.52 -9.60
C GLY A 90 -12.73 9.20 -10.31
N ALA A 91 -12.86 9.00 -11.63
CA ALA A 91 -13.96 9.56 -12.41
C ALA A 91 -15.32 8.91 -12.07
N GLY A 92 -15.35 7.62 -11.72
CA GLY A 92 -16.58 6.92 -11.31
C GLY A 92 -16.99 7.18 -9.85
N LEU A 93 -16.10 7.75 -9.04
CA LEU A 93 -16.33 7.96 -7.61
C LEU A 93 -17.60 8.79 -7.31
N PRO A 94 -17.88 9.91 -8.01
CA PRO A 94 -19.09 10.70 -7.77
C PRO A 94 -20.38 9.91 -8.03
N GLU A 95 -20.41 9.08 -9.07
CA GLU A 95 -21.56 8.24 -9.39
C GLU A 95 -21.78 7.16 -8.33
N VAL A 96 -20.69 6.52 -7.87
CA VAL A 96 -20.75 5.57 -6.76
C VAL A 96 -21.28 6.23 -5.49
N PHE A 97 -20.82 7.44 -5.17
CA PHE A 97 -21.32 8.21 -4.03
C PHE A 97 -22.80 8.56 -4.17
N ALA A 98 -23.26 8.96 -5.36
CA ALA A 98 -24.67 9.24 -5.61
C ALA A 98 -25.54 7.99 -5.36
N LYS A 99 -25.14 6.83 -5.91
CA LYS A 99 -25.84 5.57 -5.67
C LYS A 99 -25.78 5.10 -4.22
N HIS A 100 -24.66 5.33 -3.55
CA HIS A 100 -24.53 5.02 -2.13
C HIS A 100 -25.47 5.88 -1.27
N LEU A 101 -25.60 7.16 -1.59
CA LEU A 101 -26.52 8.07 -0.92
C LEU A 101 -27.98 7.66 -1.14
N GLU A 102 -28.36 7.27 -2.36
CA GLU A 102 -29.69 6.72 -2.65
C GLU A 102 -30.01 5.51 -1.75
N LEU A 103 -29.06 4.58 -1.58
CA LEU A 103 -29.21 3.42 -0.70
C LEU A 103 -29.34 3.80 0.78
N ALA A 104 -28.58 4.81 1.22
CA ALA A 104 -28.65 5.32 2.58
C ALA A 104 -30.03 5.94 2.87
N ILE A 105 -30.55 6.75 1.93
CA ILE A 105 -31.89 7.36 2.02
C ILE A 105 -32.98 6.28 2.01
N ALA A 106 -32.80 5.20 1.24
CA ALA A 106 -33.71 4.06 1.22
C ALA A 106 -33.71 3.23 2.52
N GLY A 107 -32.89 3.58 3.53
CA GLY A 107 -32.86 2.92 4.83
C GLY A 107 -31.85 1.78 4.94
N ASN A 108 -30.89 1.65 4.01
CA ASN A 108 -29.81 0.69 4.17
C ASN A 108 -28.87 1.15 5.30
N VAL A 109 -28.97 0.49 6.46
CA VAL A 109 -28.20 0.79 7.67
C VAL A 109 -26.69 0.82 7.40
N LYS A 110 -26.19 -0.09 6.54
CA LYS A 110 -24.77 -0.15 6.24
C LYS A 110 -24.29 1.03 5.40
N ALA A 111 -25.13 1.49 4.46
CA ALA A 111 -24.82 2.67 3.66
C ALA A 111 -24.83 3.95 4.53
N ILE A 112 -25.75 4.04 5.49
CA ILE A 112 -25.79 5.13 6.46
C ILE A 112 -24.53 5.14 7.33
N GLU A 113 -24.12 3.99 7.87
CA GLU A 113 -22.88 3.85 8.66
C GLU A 113 -21.65 4.30 7.86
N LEU A 114 -21.53 3.82 6.62
CA LEU A 114 -20.42 4.17 5.72
C LEU A 114 -20.40 5.66 5.37
N TYR A 115 -21.56 6.25 5.11
CA TYR A 115 -21.69 7.69 4.88
C TYR A 115 -21.13 8.48 6.07
N TYR A 116 -21.55 8.17 7.29
CA TYR A 116 -21.05 8.87 8.49
C TYR A 116 -19.57 8.64 8.77
N LYS A 117 -19.02 7.47 8.40
CA LYS A 117 -17.58 7.20 8.49
C LYS A 117 -16.79 8.06 7.51
N VAL A 118 -17.25 8.19 6.26
CA VAL A 118 -16.58 9.00 5.24
C VAL A 118 -16.64 10.48 5.56
N THR A 119 -17.75 10.97 6.12
CA THR A 119 -17.90 12.39 6.52
C THR A 119 -17.24 12.72 7.86
N GLY A 120 -16.64 11.75 8.55
CA GLY A 120 -16.00 11.95 9.85
C GLY A 120 -16.96 12.23 11.01
N LEU A 121 -18.26 11.97 10.82
CA LEU A 121 -19.29 12.13 11.85
C LEU A 121 -19.42 10.90 12.75
N PHE A 122 -18.90 9.76 12.30
CA PHE A 122 -18.89 8.51 13.07
C PHE A 122 -17.64 8.43 13.95
N VAL A 123 -17.82 8.54 15.27
CA VAL A 123 -16.75 8.36 16.26
C VAL A 123 -16.85 6.96 16.86
N GLU A 124 -15.93 6.08 16.48
CA GLU A 124 -15.82 4.75 17.08
C GLU A 124 -15.02 4.86 18.38
N LYS A 125 -15.71 4.78 19.53
CA LYS A 125 -15.03 4.70 20.83
C LYS A 125 -14.48 3.30 21.01
N LYS A 126 -13.16 3.18 21.11
CA LYS A 126 -12.49 1.94 21.54
C LYS A 126 -11.95 2.13 22.95
N GLU A 127 -12.54 1.41 23.90
CA GLU A 127 -11.96 1.30 25.23
C GLU A 127 -10.81 0.30 25.14
N ILE A 128 -9.59 0.82 25.23
CA ILE A 128 -8.39 -0.01 25.29
C ILE A 128 -8.13 -0.24 26.77
N HIS A 129 -8.38 -1.46 27.23
CA HIS A 129 -7.84 -1.91 28.50
C HIS A 129 -6.38 -2.28 28.26
N PRO A 130 -5.41 -1.51 28.78
CA PRO A 130 -4.03 -1.94 28.72
C PRO A 130 -3.93 -3.24 29.49
N VAL A 131 -3.60 -4.33 28.81
CA VAL A 131 -3.04 -5.50 29.46
C VAL A 131 -1.66 -5.06 29.89
N ILE A 132 -1.55 -4.60 31.14
CA ILE A 132 -0.26 -4.42 31.79
C ILE A 132 0.28 -5.84 31.94
N ASP A 133 1.11 -6.24 30.99
CA ASP A 133 1.92 -7.44 31.14
C ASP A 133 2.77 -7.22 32.41
N ASP A 134 2.73 -8.16 33.36
CA ASP A 134 3.46 -8.09 34.64
C ASP A 134 4.98 -8.31 34.44
N ARG A 135 5.50 -7.81 33.32
CA ARG A 135 6.92 -7.58 33.07
C ARG A 135 7.36 -6.33 33.81
N SER A 136 7.13 -6.30 35.11
CA SER A 136 7.83 -5.35 35.97
C SER A 136 9.34 -5.56 35.79
N ASN A 137 10.13 -4.50 35.96
CA ASN A 137 11.59 -4.62 35.88
C ASN A 137 12.11 -5.71 36.84
N GLU A 138 11.44 -5.86 37.99
CA GLU A 138 11.71 -6.87 39.01
C GLU A 138 11.44 -8.30 38.51
N ALA A 139 10.39 -8.52 37.71
CA ALA A 139 10.10 -9.82 37.11
C ALA A 139 11.13 -10.16 36.02
N ILE A 140 11.54 -9.17 35.22
CA ILE A 140 12.56 -9.32 34.19
C ILE A 140 13.93 -9.64 34.83
N GLU A 141 14.31 -8.94 35.90
CA GLU A 141 15.56 -9.19 36.63
C GLU A 141 15.61 -10.60 37.22
N ARG A 142 14.52 -11.09 37.81
CA ARG A 142 14.46 -12.47 38.31
C ARG A 142 14.60 -13.52 37.20
N ASP A 143 14.12 -13.23 36.01
CA ASP A 143 14.24 -14.15 34.89
C ASP A 143 15.64 -14.11 34.28
N ILE A 144 16.30 -12.95 34.28
CA ILE A 144 17.73 -12.82 33.93
C ILE A 144 18.59 -13.64 34.91
N ASP A 145 18.39 -13.48 36.22
CA ASP A 145 19.15 -14.21 37.25
C ASP A 145 19.01 -15.73 37.11
N LYS A 146 17.80 -16.22 36.78
CA LYS A 146 17.57 -17.65 36.52
C LYS A 146 18.27 -18.14 35.27
N LEU A 147 18.29 -17.34 34.21
CA LEU A 147 18.93 -17.69 32.94
C LEU A 147 20.46 -17.73 33.10
N ASP A 148 21.04 -16.80 33.85
CA ASP A 148 22.48 -16.78 34.14
C ASP A 148 22.89 -18.02 34.96
N ALA A 149 22.07 -18.42 35.94
CA ALA A 149 22.32 -19.64 36.72
C ALA A 149 22.30 -20.92 35.85
N LEU A 150 21.41 -20.99 34.85
CA LEU A 150 21.34 -22.11 33.93
C LEU A 150 22.51 -22.14 32.94
N LEU A 151 22.99 -20.97 32.49
CA LEU A 151 24.19 -20.88 31.65
C LEU A 151 25.45 -21.31 32.40
N ASP A 152 25.58 -20.89 33.67
CA ASP A 152 26.66 -21.32 34.57
C ASP A 152 26.65 -22.83 34.85
N GLU A 153 25.51 -23.49 34.72
CA GLU A 153 25.37 -24.93 34.86
C GLU A 153 25.77 -25.66 33.57
N ILE A 154 25.42 -25.11 32.40
CA ILE A 154 25.82 -25.62 31.08
C ILE A 154 27.34 -25.49 30.86
N ASP A 155 27.97 -24.42 31.33
CA ASP A 155 29.42 -24.22 31.20
C ASP A 155 30.24 -25.14 32.13
N LYS A 156 29.62 -25.80 33.11
CA LYS A 156 30.27 -26.75 34.04
C LYS A 156 30.22 -28.20 33.59
N GLU A 157 29.39 -28.56 32.61
CA GLU A 157 29.45 -29.88 31.98
C GLU A 157 30.53 -29.88 30.89
N PRO A 158 31.66 -30.61 31.06
CA PRO A 158 32.63 -30.74 29.97
C PRO A 158 31.95 -31.47 28.81
N ILE A 159 31.92 -30.83 27.64
CA ILE A 159 31.57 -31.46 26.37
C ILE A 159 32.44 -32.71 26.22
N HIS A 160 31.83 -33.89 26.35
CA HIS A 160 32.48 -35.17 26.12
C HIS A 160 32.70 -35.43 24.63
#